data_AF-A0A7C5G6R7-F1
#
_entry.id   AF-A0A7C5G6R7-F1
#
_cell.length_a   1.000
_cell.length_b   1.000
_cell.length_c   1.000
_cell.angle_alpha   90.00
_cell.angle_beta   90.00
_cell.angle_gamma   90.00
#
_symmetry.space_group_name_H-M   'P 1'
#
loop_
_entity.id
_entity.type
_entity.pdbx_description
1 polymer ?
#
loop_
_entity_poly.entity_id
_entity_poly.type
_entity_poly.pdbx_seq_one_letter_code
_entity_poly.pdbx_strand_id
1 'polypeptide(L)'
;MDTPLPENAGELMADLDLDTLLHSMARKDTFLYNVSKSVLLSSVQDRASILYRQAVLADCLAQPHIPRNLYSLTLETLETKRKNWFGVYTTTPSTIFHSSVRMLGMYVPYLERLRAMADEYGRDCTSPGFRRFFSMIQDELRDSRLAQIRKVLQNLSNHRDITFSARLGRGNEVVDQVLRKPPRSNRTPWSRFFAPSTPSYTFSLDPHNDGALKSL
;
A
#
# COMPACT_ATOMS: atom_id res chain seq x y z
N MET A 1 -2.37 15.20 -3.44
CA MET A 1 -1.40 16.18 -3.97
C MET A 1 -2.23 17.36 -4.41
N ASP A 2 -2.82 18.06 -3.43
CA ASP A 2 -3.80 19.11 -3.65
C ASP A 2 -3.24 20.40 -3.06
N THR A 3 -2.07 20.81 -3.58
CA THR A 3 -1.59 22.15 -3.29
C THR A 3 -2.45 23.11 -4.09
N PRO A 4 -3.20 24.03 -3.45
CA PRO A 4 -3.98 25.01 -4.18
C PRO A 4 -3.06 25.81 -5.10
N LEU A 5 -3.47 25.96 -6.35
CA LEU A 5 -2.73 26.77 -7.31
C LEU A 5 -2.75 28.24 -6.86
N PRO A 6 -1.69 29.01 -7.16
CA PRO A 6 -1.70 30.44 -6.86
C PRO A 6 -2.82 31.14 -7.63
N GLU A 7 -3.33 32.24 -7.10
CA GLU A 7 -4.47 32.97 -7.67
C GLU A 7 -4.21 33.40 -9.12
N ASN A 8 -2.97 33.76 -9.45
CA ASN A 8 -2.53 34.17 -10.78
C ASN A 8 -2.14 33.00 -11.71
N ALA A 9 -2.47 31.75 -11.36
CA ALA A 9 -2.10 30.58 -12.15
C ALA A 9 -2.63 30.61 -13.59
N GLY A 10 -3.84 31.13 -13.80
CA GLY A 10 -4.47 31.25 -15.13
C GLY A 10 -3.72 32.23 -16.03
N GLU A 11 -3.39 33.41 -15.49
CA GLU A 11 -2.60 34.43 -16.19
C GLU A 11 -1.20 33.90 -16.53
N LEU A 12 -0.52 33.28 -15.57
CA LEU A 12 0.83 32.76 -15.78
C LEU A 12 0.87 31.64 -16.83
N MET A 13 -0.16 30.79 -16.88
CA MET A 13 -0.28 29.76 -17.92
C MET A 13 -0.47 30.35 -19.31
N ALA A 14 -1.27 31.41 -19.44
CA ALA A 14 -1.56 32.06 -20.70
C ALA A 14 -0.36 32.89 -21.19
N ASP A 15 0.22 33.71 -20.33
CA ASP A 15 1.32 34.63 -20.65
C ASP A 15 2.58 33.88 -21.12
N LEU A 16 2.84 32.70 -20.56
CA LEU A 16 4.02 31.88 -20.86
C LEU A 16 3.72 30.70 -21.81
N ASP A 17 2.50 30.60 -22.33
CA ASP A 17 1.99 29.48 -23.15
C ASP A 17 2.40 28.09 -22.59
N LEU A 18 2.30 27.91 -21.27
CA LEU A 18 2.80 26.71 -20.60
C LEU A 18 2.01 25.46 -20.97
N ASP A 19 0.79 25.63 -21.48
CA ASP A 19 -0.09 24.52 -21.81
C ASP A 19 0.51 23.64 -22.92
N THR A 20 1.07 24.25 -23.97
CA THR A 20 1.76 23.54 -25.06
C THR A 20 2.95 22.73 -24.54
N LEU A 21 3.77 23.33 -23.66
CA LEU A 21 4.93 22.67 -23.05
C LEU A 21 4.50 21.47 -22.19
N LEU A 22 3.50 21.68 -21.32
CA LEU A 22 2.98 20.65 -20.42
C LEU A 22 2.41 19.45 -21.19
N HIS A 23 1.66 19.69 -22.27
CA HIS A 23 1.14 18.62 -23.13
C HIS A 23 2.27 17.82 -23.80
N SER A 24 3.30 18.52 -24.29
CA SER A 24 4.48 17.88 -24.90
C SER A 24 5.26 17.01 -23.91
N MET A 25 5.49 17.52 -22.69
CA MET A 25 6.15 16.78 -21.61
C MET A 25 5.36 15.54 -21.19
N ALA A 26 4.04 15.66 -21.10
CA ALA A 26 3.16 14.60 -20.62
C ALA A 26 2.92 13.48 -21.63
N ARG A 27 3.03 13.73 -22.94
CA ARG A 27 2.81 12.73 -24.01
C ARG A 27 1.50 11.92 -23.84
N LYS A 28 0.40 12.61 -23.53
CA LYS A 28 -0.95 12.10 -23.23
C LYS A 28 -1.17 11.51 -21.82
N ASP A 29 -0.15 11.51 -20.97
CA ASP A 29 -0.29 11.11 -19.57
C ASP A 29 -0.91 12.25 -18.73
N THR A 30 -2.21 12.16 -18.46
CA THR A 30 -2.94 13.18 -17.69
C THR A 30 -2.38 13.34 -16.27
N PHE A 31 -1.84 12.28 -15.66
CA PHE A 31 -1.24 12.38 -14.33
C PHE A 31 0.04 13.21 -14.39
N LEU A 32 0.93 12.93 -15.34
CA LEU A 32 2.15 13.72 -15.52
C LEU A 32 1.86 15.17 -15.90
N TYR A 33 0.82 15.43 -16.70
CA TYR A 33 0.38 16.80 -17.00
C TYR A 33 -0.03 17.54 -15.72
N ASN A 34 -0.90 16.94 -14.91
CA ASN A 34 -1.41 17.57 -13.68
C ASN A 34 -0.31 17.81 -12.64
N VAL A 35 0.59 16.83 -12.45
CA VAL A 35 1.72 16.97 -11.54
C VAL A 35 2.69 18.05 -12.04
N SER A 36 3.04 18.05 -13.33
CA SER A 36 3.94 19.05 -13.90
C SER A 36 3.36 20.46 -13.78
N LYS A 37 2.06 20.62 -14.07
CA LYS A 37 1.34 21.89 -13.89
C LYS A 37 1.40 22.37 -12.45
N SER A 38 1.05 21.50 -11.50
CA SER A 38 1.08 21.84 -10.07
C SER A 38 2.49 22.23 -9.61
N VAL A 39 3.51 21.47 -9.99
CA VAL A 39 4.90 21.72 -9.58
C VAL A 39 5.47 23.00 -10.20
N LEU A 40 5.20 23.27 -11.49
CA LEU A 40 5.68 24.47 -12.17
C LEU A 40 5.06 25.74 -11.57
N LEU A 41 3.77 25.70 -11.22
CA LEU A 41 3.04 26.85 -10.69
C LEU A 41 3.23 27.03 -9.18
N SER A 42 3.67 25.99 -8.47
CA SER A 42 3.93 26.06 -7.02
C SER A 42 5.39 26.42 -6.75
N SER A 43 5.67 27.73 -6.76
CA SER A 43 7.03 28.22 -6.49
C SER A 43 7.47 27.93 -5.04
N VAL A 44 8.77 27.70 -4.86
CA VAL A 44 9.42 27.55 -3.55
C VAL A 44 10.56 28.54 -3.49
N GLN A 45 10.61 29.34 -2.41
CA GLN A 45 11.66 30.35 -2.20
C GLN A 45 12.79 29.87 -1.29
N ASP A 46 12.56 28.79 -0.53
CA ASP A 46 13.56 28.21 0.36
C ASP A 46 14.73 27.61 -0.44
N ARG A 47 15.92 28.18 -0.23
CA ARG A 47 17.16 27.75 -0.89
C ARG A 47 17.47 26.28 -0.63
N ALA A 48 17.27 25.79 0.59
CA ALA A 48 17.59 24.40 0.93
C ALA A 48 16.73 23.42 0.12
N SER A 49 15.42 23.70 0.02
CA SER A 49 14.47 22.95 -0.79
C SER A 49 14.79 22.98 -2.28
N ILE A 50 15.18 24.14 -2.82
CA ILE A 50 15.57 24.29 -4.23
C ILE A 50 16.80 23.42 -4.52
N LEU A 51 17.87 23.53 -3.71
CA LEU A 51 19.09 22.76 -3.90
C LEU A 51 18.85 21.25 -3.76
N TYR A 52 18.00 20.84 -2.81
CA TYR A 52 17.61 19.44 -2.66
C TYR A 52 16.89 18.90 -3.89
N ARG A 53 15.92 19.65 -4.45
CA ARG A 53 15.20 19.25 -5.68
C ARG A 53 16.11 19.24 -6.90
N GLN A 54 17.01 20.22 -7.03
CA GLN A 54 17.97 20.27 -8.13
C GLN A 54 18.95 19.10 -8.08
N ALA A 55 19.41 18.69 -6.90
CA ALA A 55 20.26 17.51 -6.75
C ALA A 55 19.55 16.23 -7.23
N VAL A 56 18.27 16.05 -6.86
CA VAL A 56 17.47 14.92 -7.34
C VAL A 56 17.25 14.99 -8.85
N LEU A 57 16.98 16.18 -9.41
CA LEU A 57 16.85 16.37 -10.85
C LEU A 57 18.15 16.03 -11.58
N ALA A 58 19.31 16.38 -11.02
CA ALA A 58 20.61 16.04 -11.60
C ALA A 58 20.80 14.52 -11.73
N ASP A 59 20.46 13.74 -10.70
CA ASP A 59 20.45 12.28 -10.78
C ASP A 59 19.45 11.77 -11.84
N CYS A 60 18.22 12.33 -11.90
CA CYS A 60 17.23 11.97 -12.91
C CYS A 60 17.72 12.22 -14.35
N LEU A 61 18.46 13.31 -14.58
CA LEU A 61 19.03 13.65 -15.88
C LEU A 61 20.22 12.75 -16.23
N ALA A 62 21.06 12.42 -15.25
CA ALA A 62 22.17 11.48 -15.43
C ALA A 62 21.68 10.05 -15.68
N GLN A 63 20.57 9.65 -15.04
CA GLN A 63 20.02 8.29 -15.11
C GLN A 63 18.51 8.30 -15.37
N PRO A 64 18.07 8.68 -16.59
CA PRO A 64 16.65 8.85 -16.90
C PRO A 64 15.80 7.59 -16.81
N HIS A 65 16.43 6.41 -16.85
CA HIS A 65 15.75 5.13 -16.75
C HIS A 65 15.21 4.86 -15.34
N ILE A 66 15.86 5.37 -14.28
CA ILE A 66 15.43 5.16 -12.89
C ILE A 66 14.01 5.67 -12.64
N PRO A 67 13.71 6.98 -12.81
CA PRO A 67 12.36 7.49 -12.57
C PRO A 67 11.34 6.87 -13.52
N ARG A 68 11.74 6.51 -14.76
CA ARG A 68 10.86 5.83 -15.73
C ARG A 68 10.50 4.41 -15.27
N ASN A 69 11.46 3.64 -14.77
CA ASN A 69 11.24 2.28 -14.28
C ASN A 69 10.39 2.28 -13.01
N LEU A 70 10.63 3.21 -12.09
CA LEU A 70 9.78 3.42 -10.92
C LEU A 70 8.34 3.76 -11.34
N TYR A 71 8.18 4.67 -12.30
CA TYR A 71 6.85 5.05 -12.80
C TYR A 71 6.15 3.87 -13.50
N SER A 72 6.85 3.12 -14.35
CA SER A 72 6.34 1.91 -14.99
C SER A 72 5.87 0.88 -13.96
N LEU A 73 6.67 0.63 -12.92
CA LEU A 73 6.31 -0.30 -11.85
C LEU A 73 5.00 0.12 -11.17
N THR A 74 4.80 1.42 -10.93
CA THR A 74 3.54 1.91 -10.36
C THR A 74 2.37 1.71 -11.31
N LEU A 75 2.52 2.02 -12.60
CA LEU A 75 1.46 1.82 -13.60
C LEU A 75 1.07 0.35 -13.73
N GLU A 76 2.05 -0.55 -13.81
CA GLU A 76 1.81 -2.00 -13.83
C GLU A 76 1.05 -2.47 -12.58
N THR A 77 1.43 -1.95 -11.41
CA THR A 77 0.77 -2.26 -10.13
C THR A 77 -0.71 -1.81 -10.14
N LEU A 78 -0.95 -0.58 -10.60
CA LEU A 78 -2.29 0.01 -10.73
C LEU A 78 -3.16 -0.75 -11.73
N GLU A 79 -2.59 -1.14 -12.88
CA GLU A 79 -3.31 -1.90 -13.91
C GLU A 79 -3.68 -3.31 -13.41
N THR A 80 -2.76 -4.00 -12.74
CA THR A 80 -3.03 -5.32 -12.15
C THR A 80 -4.10 -5.25 -11.07
N LYS A 81 -4.05 -4.23 -10.19
CA LYS A 81 -5.12 -3.97 -9.22
C LYS A 81 -6.46 -3.81 -9.94
N ARG A 82 -6.51 -2.98 -10.98
CA ARG A 82 -7.73 -2.70 -11.75
C ARG A 82 -8.30 -3.98 -12.36
N LYS A 83 -7.49 -4.76 -13.09
CA LYS A 83 -7.89 -6.04 -13.71
C LYS A 83 -8.44 -7.04 -12.69
N ASN A 84 -7.81 -7.15 -11.53
CA ASN A 84 -8.17 -8.15 -10.53
C ASN A 84 -9.39 -7.77 -9.67
N TRP A 85 -9.87 -6.52 -9.74
CA TRP A 85 -10.86 -6.00 -8.79
C TRP A 85 -12.19 -5.54 -9.39
N PHE A 86 -12.38 -5.64 -10.71
CA PHE A 86 -13.66 -5.30 -11.36
C PHE A 86 -14.88 -6.15 -10.89
N GLY A 87 -14.72 -7.12 -9.98
CA GLY A 87 -15.78 -8.07 -9.60
C GLY A 87 -16.09 -8.18 -8.10
N VAL A 88 -15.55 -7.34 -7.22
CA VAL A 88 -15.82 -7.43 -5.77
C VAL A 88 -17.01 -6.54 -5.39
N TYR A 89 -18.22 -7.05 -5.56
CA TYR A 89 -19.48 -6.33 -5.27
C TYR A 89 -20.17 -6.74 -3.96
N THR A 90 -19.54 -7.56 -3.13
CA THR A 90 -20.14 -8.09 -1.89
C THR A 90 -19.49 -7.49 -0.64
N THR A 91 -20.30 -7.07 0.31
CA THR A 91 -19.92 -6.31 1.51
C THR A 91 -19.86 -7.14 2.80
N THR A 92 -19.82 -8.47 2.71
CA THR A 92 -19.74 -9.30 3.92
C THR A 92 -18.33 -9.24 4.52
N PRO A 93 -18.17 -9.30 5.86
CA PRO A 93 -16.86 -9.23 6.51
C PRO A 93 -15.86 -10.28 5.99
N SER A 94 -16.34 -11.51 5.73
CA SER A 94 -15.52 -12.59 5.18
C SER A 94 -15.05 -12.29 3.76
N THR A 95 -15.89 -11.70 2.90
CA THR A 95 -15.48 -11.33 1.54
C THR A 95 -14.47 -10.20 1.58
N ILE A 96 -14.68 -9.18 2.43
CA ILE A 96 -13.72 -8.09 2.65
C ILE A 96 -12.36 -8.65 3.10
N PHE A 97 -12.33 -9.52 4.11
CA PHE A 97 -11.09 -10.13 4.60
C PHE A 97 -10.31 -10.86 3.50
N HIS A 98 -10.96 -11.81 2.80
CA HIS A 98 -10.29 -12.58 1.75
C HIS A 98 -9.81 -11.68 0.61
N SER A 99 -10.61 -10.65 0.27
CA SER A 99 -10.23 -9.69 -0.74
C SER A 99 -9.02 -8.85 -0.32
N SER A 100 -8.94 -8.42 0.94
CA SER A 100 -7.79 -7.71 1.50
C SER A 100 -6.52 -8.56 1.50
N VAL A 101 -6.60 -9.83 1.95
CA VAL A 101 -5.45 -10.76 1.92
C VAL A 101 -4.96 -10.97 0.50
N ARG A 102 -5.88 -11.18 -0.45
CA ARG A 102 -5.57 -11.32 -1.88
C ARG A 102 -4.93 -10.04 -2.44
N MET A 103 -5.43 -8.87 -2.07
CA MET A 103 -4.87 -7.58 -2.51
C MET A 103 -3.45 -7.40 -1.99
N LEU A 104 -3.22 -7.65 -0.70
CA LEU A 104 -1.87 -7.58 -0.11
C LEU A 104 -0.93 -8.58 -0.79
N GLY A 105 -1.38 -9.82 -1.03
CA GLY A 105 -0.62 -10.83 -1.75
C GLY A 105 -0.24 -10.41 -3.17
N MET A 106 -1.14 -9.70 -3.87
CA MET A 106 -0.86 -9.15 -5.20
C MET A 106 0.24 -8.08 -5.17
N TYR A 107 0.32 -7.25 -4.13
CA TYR A 107 1.35 -6.21 -4.03
C TYR A 107 2.74 -6.74 -3.64
N VAL A 108 2.85 -7.89 -2.99
CA VAL A 108 4.14 -8.42 -2.50
C VAL A 108 5.20 -8.57 -3.62
N PRO A 109 4.90 -9.17 -4.80
CA PRO A 109 5.85 -9.21 -5.91
C PRO A 109 6.29 -7.83 -6.41
N TYR A 110 5.42 -6.82 -6.34
CA TYR A 110 5.77 -5.45 -6.74
C TYR A 110 6.69 -4.77 -5.72
N LEU A 111 6.49 -5.03 -4.41
CA LEU A 111 7.40 -4.57 -3.36
C LEU A 111 8.78 -5.23 -3.50
N GLU A 112 8.84 -6.50 -3.89
CA GLU A 112 10.10 -7.19 -4.17
C GLU A 112 10.83 -6.61 -5.38
N ARG A 113 10.12 -6.31 -6.46
CA ARG A 113 10.69 -5.60 -7.62
C ARG A 113 11.17 -4.20 -7.23
N LEU A 114 10.42 -3.47 -6.41
CA LEU A 114 10.84 -2.17 -5.90
C LEU A 114 12.11 -2.29 -5.04
N ARG A 115 12.20 -3.32 -4.19
CA ARG A 115 13.39 -3.62 -3.39
C ARG A 115 14.61 -3.90 -4.27
N ALA A 116 14.44 -4.72 -5.31
CA ALA A 116 15.50 -5.03 -6.27
C ALA A 116 15.98 -3.79 -7.03
N MET A 117 15.07 -2.93 -7.50
CA MET A 117 15.41 -1.64 -8.10
C MET A 117 16.20 -0.76 -7.12
N ALA A 118 15.87 -0.78 -5.83
CA ALA A 118 16.60 -0.03 -4.82
C ALA A 118 18.02 -0.57 -4.58
N ASP A 119 18.25 -1.89 -4.72
CA ASP A 119 19.59 -2.48 -4.66
C ASP A 119 20.42 -2.14 -5.89
N GLU A 120 19.80 -2.19 -7.06
CA GLU A 120 20.43 -1.90 -8.35
C GLU A 120 20.82 -0.42 -8.45
N TYR A 121 19.85 0.48 -8.29
CA TYR A 121 20.03 1.91 -8.54
C TYR A 121 20.57 2.70 -7.35
N GLY A 122 20.43 2.18 -6.13
CA GLY A 122 20.78 2.92 -4.91
C GLY A 122 22.25 3.34 -4.86
N ARG A 123 23.15 2.58 -5.50
CA ARG A 123 24.59 2.86 -5.55
C ARG A 123 24.96 3.93 -6.58
N ASP A 124 24.14 4.05 -7.62
CA ASP A 124 24.41 4.90 -8.78
C ASP A 124 23.93 6.34 -8.56
N CYS A 125 23.07 6.57 -7.56
CA CYS A 125 22.55 7.89 -7.20
C CYS A 125 23.43 8.66 -6.21
N THR A 126 23.62 9.95 -6.47
CA THR A 126 24.47 10.83 -5.66
C THR A 126 23.67 11.79 -4.79
N SER A 127 22.45 12.15 -5.19
CA SER A 127 21.62 13.11 -4.49
C SER A 127 21.22 12.61 -3.10
N PRO A 128 21.15 13.52 -2.10
CA PRO A 128 20.64 13.17 -0.78
C PRO A 128 19.23 12.57 -0.82
N GLY A 129 18.40 13.02 -1.78
CA GLY A 129 17.02 12.56 -1.90
C GLY A 129 16.89 11.12 -2.39
N PHE A 130 17.57 10.75 -3.48
CA PHE A 130 17.54 9.36 -3.94
C PHE A 130 18.27 8.41 -3.00
N ARG A 131 19.40 8.82 -2.40
CA ARG A 131 20.08 8.00 -1.39
C ARG A 131 19.16 7.69 -0.21
N ARG A 132 18.47 8.69 0.32
CA ARG A 132 17.50 8.51 1.41
C ARG A 132 16.33 7.63 0.97
N PHE A 133 15.74 7.89 -0.19
CA PHE A 133 14.61 7.13 -0.71
C PHE A 133 14.94 5.66 -0.90
N PHE A 134 16.05 5.35 -1.59
CA PHE A 134 16.45 3.97 -1.81
C PHE A 134 16.82 3.29 -0.50
N SER A 135 17.66 3.90 0.35
CA SER A 135 18.00 3.34 1.68
C SER A 135 16.75 2.98 2.48
N MET A 136 15.74 3.85 2.52
CA MET A 136 14.47 3.59 3.20
C MET A 136 13.76 2.35 2.61
N ILE A 137 13.73 2.20 1.29
CA ILE A 137 13.18 0.99 0.65
C ILE A 137 13.99 -0.25 1.07
N GLN A 138 15.33 -0.16 1.06
CA GLN A 138 16.18 -1.29 1.41
C GLN A 138 15.94 -1.75 2.85
N ASP A 139 15.75 -0.80 3.76
CA ASP A 139 15.52 -1.04 5.19
C ASP A 139 14.12 -1.55 5.51
N GLU A 140 13.09 -0.98 4.90
CA GLU A 140 11.70 -1.36 5.14
C GLU A 140 11.31 -2.66 4.44
N LEU A 141 11.98 -2.99 3.32
CA LEU A 141 11.71 -4.18 2.51
C LEU A 141 12.85 -5.21 2.56
N ARG A 142 13.56 -5.32 3.70
CA ARG A 142 14.54 -6.39 3.93
C ARG A 142 13.92 -7.77 3.72
N ASP A 143 14.73 -8.72 3.26
CA ASP A 143 14.28 -10.09 2.94
C ASP A 143 13.55 -10.77 4.10
N SER A 144 14.02 -10.57 5.33
CA SER A 144 13.38 -11.13 6.54
C SER A 144 11.96 -10.60 6.75
N ARG A 145 11.72 -9.32 6.43
CA ARG A 145 10.41 -8.67 6.55
C ARG A 145 9.47 -9.10 5.42
N LEU A 146 9.96 -9.16 4.18
CA LEU A 146 9.18 -9.69 3.06
C LEU A 146 8.81 -11.16 3.29
N ALA A 147 9.74 -11.99 3.78
CA ALA A 147 9.47 -13.37 4.15
C ALA A 147 8.41 -13.48 5.27
N GLN A 148 8.47 -12.59 6.26
CA GLN A 148 7.45 -12.51 7.31
C GLN A 148 6.08 -12.13 6.74
N ILE A 149 6.00 -11.15 5.84
CA ILE A 149 4.76 -10.74 5.18
C ILE A 149 4.16 -11.92 4.40
N ARG A 150 4.97 -12.60 3.58
CA ARG A 150 4.52 -13.80 2.83
C ARG A 150 3.98 -14.87 3.77
N LYS A 151 4.69 -15.16 4.87
CA LYS A 151 4.26 -16.14 5.87
C LYS A 151 2.93 -15.75 6.52
N VAL A 152 2.74 -14.48 6.85
CA VAL A 152 1.48 -13.99 7.41
C VAL A 152 0.35 -14.15 6.40
N LEU A 153 0.56 -13.71 5.16
CA LEU A 153 -0.46 -13.82 4.10
C LEU A 153 -0.82 -15.27 3.77
N GLN A 154 0.16 -16.17 3.73
CA GLN A 154 -0.06 -17.60 3.51
C GLN A 154 -0.87 -18.23 4.65
N ASN A 155 -0.59 -17.86 5.91
CA ASN A 155 -1.41 -18.32 7.03
C ASN A 155 -2.84 -17.79 6.89
N LEU A 156 -3.02 -16.50 6.59
CA LEU A 156 -4.33 -15.88 6.43
C LEU A 156 -5.12 -16.45 5.24
N SER A 157 -4.47 -16.85 4.14
CA SER A 157 -5.13 -17.43 2.97
C SER A 157 -5.57 -18.88 3.18
N ASN A 158 -4.86 -19.63 4.03
CA ASN A 158 -5.06 -21.07 4.19
C ASN A 158 -6.14 -21.42 5.24
N HIS A 159 -6.55 -20.47 6.08
CA HIS A 159 -7.52 -20.70 7.13
C HIS A 159 -8.93 -20.31 6.68
N ARG A 160 -9.86 -21.27 6.76
CA ARG A 160 -11.30 -21.03 6.64
C ARG A 160 -11.86 -20.33 7.89
N ASP A 161 -11.24 -20.58 9.04
CA ASP A 161 -11.65 -20.04 10.33
C ASP A 161 -10.55 -19.16 10.91
N ILE A 162 -10.88 -17.89 11.16
CA ILE A 162 -9.98 -16.93 11.78
C ILE A 162 -10.45 -16.75 13.22
N THR A 163 -9.55 -16.98 14.18
CA THR A 163 -9.88 -16.79 15.60
C THR A 163 -9.45 -15.40 16.04
N PHE A 164 -10.36 -14.65 16.63
CA PHE A 164 -10.04 -13.42 17.36
C PHE A 164 -10.41 -13.59 18.82
N SER A 165 -9.65 -12.98 19.72
CA SER A 165 -10.13 -12.70 21.06
C SER A 165 -10.56 -11.25 21.12
N ALA A 166 -11.65 -10.98 21.82
CA ALA A 166 -12.06 -9.63 22.16
C ALA A 166 -12.58 -9.62 23.59
N ARG A 167 -12.80 -8.42 24.13
CA ARG A 167 -13.41 -8.20 25.43
C ARG A 167 -14.66 -7.34 25.23
N LEU A 168 -15.63 -7.49 26.12
CA LEU A 168 -16.78 -6.58 26.19
C LEU A 168 -16.39 -5.33 26.98
N GLY A 169 -16.62 -4.17 26.38
CA GLY A 169 -16.52 -2.86 27.01
C GLY A 169 -17.71 -2.56 27.91
N ARG A 170 -17.77 -1.34 28.45
CA ARG A 170 -18.79 -0.98 29.46
C ARG A 170 -20.21 -0.89 28.88
N GLY A 171 -20.35 -0.66 27.58
CA GLY A 171 -21.62 -0.60 26.85
C GLY A 171 -21.88 -1.84 25.98
N ASN A 172 -21.26 -2.98 26.27
CA ASN A 172 -21.32 -4.21 25.47
C ASN A 172 -20.73 -4.09 24.05
N GLU A 173 -19.92 -3.06 23.81
CA GLU A 173 -19.12 -2.93 22.60
C GLU A 173 -17.92 -3.89 22.59
N VAL A 174 -17.51 -4.34 21.42
CA VAL A 174 -16.37 -5.26 21.25
C VAL A 174 -15.07 -4.45 21.26
N VAL A 175 -14.29 -4.56 22.33
CA VAL A 175 -12.98 -3.88 22.50
C VAL A 175 -11.83 -4.88 22.54
N ASP A 176 -10.59 -4.38 22.42
CA ASP A 176 -9.35 -5.17 22.53
C ASP A 176 -9.30 -6.37 21.57
N GLN A 177 -9.75 -6.16 20.33
CA GLN A 177 -9.76 -7.20 19.30
C GLN A 177 -8.33 -7.60 18.91
N VAL A 178 -7.98 -8.86 19.15
CA VAL A 178 -6.65 -9.42 18.84
C VAL A 178 -6.81 -10.68 17.99
N LEU A 179 -6.17 -10.69 16.82
CA LEU A 179 -6.08 -11.86 15.97
C LEU A 179 -5.24 -12.96 16.66
N ARG A 180 -5.83 -14.14 16.82
CA ARG A 180 -5.18 -15.31 17.43
C ARG A 180 -4.69 -16.24 16.34
N LYS A 181 -3.46 -16.74 16.53
CA LYS A 181 -2.98 -17.87 15.73
C LYS A 181 -3.84 -19.08 16.06
N PRO A 182 -4.27 -19.87 15.07
CA PRO A 182 -4.96 -21.11 15.36
C PRO A 182 -4.05 -21.98 16.22
N PRO A 183 -4.60 -22.69 17.22
CA PRO A 183 -3.80 -23.53 18.09
C PRO A 183 -3.04 -24.52 17.22
N ARG A 184 -1.71 -24.56 17.37
CA ARG A 184 -0.88 -25.63 16.78
C ARG A 184 -1.39 -26.94 17.37
N SER A 185 -2.18 -27.68 16.60
CA SER A 185 -2.63 -29.01 17.01
C SER A 185 -1.44 -29.95 16.94
N ASN A 186 -0.61 -29.98 17.97
CA ASN A 186 0.35 -31.06 18.20
C ASN A 186 -0.35 -32.29 18.83
N ARG A 187 -1.67 -32.37 18.64
CA ARG A 187 -2.60 -33.28 19.29
C ARG A 187 -3.23 -34.14 18.20
N THR A 188 -3.07 -35.44 18.32
CA THR A 188 -3.74 -36.45 17.50
C THR A 188 -5.24 -36.19 17.51
N PRO A 189 -5.98 -36.39 16.41
CA PRO A 189 -7.42 -36.07 16.31
C PRO A 189 -8.27 -36.64 17.44
N TRP A 190 -7.83 -37.76 18.03
CA TRP A 190 -8.54 -38.47 19.10
C TRP A 190 -8.35 -37.85 20.49
N SER A 191 -7.27 -37.08 20.70
CA SER A 191 -7.02 -36.39 21.97
C SER A 191 -7.96 -35.21 22.25
N ARG A 192 -8.78 -34.79 21.26
CA ARG A 192 -9.88 -33.84 21.45
C ARG A 192 -11.08 -34.44 22.17
N PHE A 193 -11.27 -35.76 22.09
CA PHE A 193 -12.41 -36.44 22.73
C PHE A 193 -12.17 -36.76 24.22
N PHE A 194 -10.92 -36.68 24.69
CA PHE A 194 -10.53 -37.06 26.06
C PHE A 194 -9.91 -35.91 26.87
N ALA A 195 -9.94 -34.68 26.38
CA ALA A 195 -9.42 -33.54 27.12
C ALA A 195 -10.45 -33.08 28.19
N PRO A 196 -10.02 -32.86 29.45
CA PRO A 196 -10.92 -32.30 30.46
C PRO A 196 -11.38 -30.90 30.01
N SER A 197 -12.71 -30.73 29.93
CA SER A 197 -13.32 -29.49 29.47
C SER A 197 -13.29 -28.44 30.59
N THR A 198 -12.57 -27.35 30.37
CA THR A 198 -12.73 -26.13 31.18
C THR A 198 -14.10 -25.54 30.84
N PRO A 199 -14.94 -25.13 31.81
CA PRO A 199 -16.25 -24.56 31.50
C PRO A 199 -16.09 -23.31 30.62
N SER A 200 -16.51 -23.43 29.36
CA SER A 200 -16.54 -22.34 28.39
C SER A 200 -17.97 -22.10 27.94
N TYR A 201 -18.43 -20.86 28.02
CA TYR A 201 -19.71 -20.46 27.44
C TYR A 201 -19.49 -20.10 25.97
N THR A 202 -20.15 -20.84 25.08
CA THR A 202 -20.07 -20.62 23.63
C THR A 202 -21.42 -20.11 23.14
N PHE A 203 -21.42 -18.92 22.53
CA PHE A 203 -22.57 -18.41 21.80
C PHE A 203 -22.28 -18.54 20.31
N SER A 204 -23.16 -19.19 19.56
CA SER A 204 -23.10 -19.26 18.09
C SER A 204 -24.12 -18.30 17.52
N LEU A 205 -23.68 -17.36 16.70
CA LEU A 205 -24.57 -16.53 15.90
C LEU A 205 -24.93 -17.29 14.62
N ASP A 206 -26.19 -17.23 14.21
CA ASP A 206 -26.65 -17.85 12.98
C ASP A 206 -26.00 -17.15 11.77
N PRO A 207 -25.41 -17.89 10.80
CA PRO A 207 -24.74 -17.33 9.64
C PRO A 207 -25.61 -16.44 8.75
N HIS A 208 -26.95 -16.49 8.85
CA HIS A 208 -27.86 -15.62 8.09
C HIS A 208 -28.11 -14.25 8.73
N ASN A 209 -27.60 -13.99 9.93
CA ASN A 209 -27.85 -12.75 10.66
C ASN A 209 -26.76 -11.69 10.39
N ASP A 210 -26.48 -11.40 9.11
CA ASP A 210 -25.55 -10.34 8.68
C ASP A 210 -25.98 -8.92 9.15
N GLY A 211 -27.21 -8.76 9.64
CA GLY A 211 -27.73 -7.51 10.19
C GLY A 211 -27.03 -7.05 11.47
N ALA A 212 -26.54 -7.98 12.30
CA ALA A 212 -25.89 -7.64 13.58
C ALA A 212 -24.44 -7.15 13.41
N LEU A 213 -23.78 -7.47 12.30
CA LEU A 213 -22.43 -7.00 11.98
C LEU A 213 -22.39 -5.57 11.41
N LYS A 214 -23.54 -5.04 10.95
CA LYS A 214 -23.66 -3.67 10.44
C LYS A 214 -23.88 -2.61 11.53
N SER A 215 -24.11 -3.03 12.78
CA SER A 215 -24.37 -2.16 13.93
C SER A 215 -23.22 -2.10 14.95
N LEU A 216 -22.04 -2.61 14.59
CA LEU A 216 -20.77 -2.41 15.31
C LEU A 216 -19.93 -1.36 14.58
#